data_AF-A0A7K2KW93-F1
#
_entry.id   AF-A0A7K2KW93-F1
#
_cell.length_a   1.000
_cell.length_b   1.000
_cell.length_c   1.000
_cell.angle_alpha   90.00
_cell.angle_beta   90.00
_cell.angle_gamma   90.00
#
_symmetry.space_group_name_H-M   'P 1'
#
loop_
_entity.id
_entity.type
_entity.pdbx_description
1 polymer ?
#
loop_
_entity_poly.entity_id
_entity_poly.type
_entity_poly.pdbx_seq_one_letter_code
_entity_poly.pdbx_strand_id
1 'polypeptide(L)'
;MSDSLHELWLRGVAFNPAAPSDVLIRLMDEAAAELGRLMCKNRDLPDAVIDAALRHPEWRIRGALAGNQHVDPSRLAPLATDPSGLVRARLANPGRRSWPRRVRPLPDGIILALLTARDGGEDGKLTANEIISELDSSRQMPLSFFRSLADYEDPALRIRATWRWESLTPAQRARLLDDPDPEVREAAQDRNWKLDPERVEAELPSLRPGSRPYVLDTCALSPALVEQCFADDTVQPLAQNPHTPAAAVARLARHPEAKVRELVAARPDLGPGLVAELGEDPSEDVRMRLRLHPFPRTWAEYEVIDLVVGHCPGCGCPITEPDPDPANVPTPDWFAACAVSREVVLRRVAASWSRLPAELVRTLAQDDDEGVRVRLA
;
A
#
# COMPACT_ATOMS: atom_id res chain seq x y z
N MET A 1 -36.54 17.77 24.19
CA MET A 1 -36.42 16.32 24.48
C MET A 1 -37.01 15.44 23.38
N SER A 2 -38.06 15.86 22.66
CA SER A 2 -38.58 15.12 21.49
C SER A 2 -37.57 15.02 20.34
N ASP A 3 -36.87 16.12 20.05
CA ASP A 3 -36.00 16.21 18.88
C ASP A 3 -34.74 15.34 19.03
N SER A 4 -34.20 15.22 20.25
CA SER A 4 -33.06 14.34 20.52
C SER A 4 -33.43 12.86 20.43
N LEU A 5 -34.66 12.48 20.80
CA LEU A 5 -35.13 11.10 20.71
C LEU A 5 -35.42 10.71 19.25
N HIS A 6 -35.95 11.66 18.47
CA HIS A 6 -36.16 11.50 17.03
C HIS A 6 -34.83 11.29 16.29
N GLU A 7 -33.81 12.10 16.57
CA GLU A 7 -32.47 11.94 15.98
C GLU A 7 -31.84 10.58 16.31
N LEU A 8 -31.97 10.12 17.56
CA LEU A 8 -31.50 8.80 17.98
C LEU A 8 -32.24 7.66 17.27
N TRP A 9 -33.54 7.79 17.04
CA TRP A 9 -34.32 6.81 16.27
C TRP A 9 -33.90 6.75 14.81
N LEU A 10 -33.76 7.90 14.15
CA LEU A 10 -33.28 7.95 12.78
C LEU A 10 -31.88 7.32 12.69
N ARG A 11 -30.99 7.63 13.63
CA ARG A 11 -29.65 7.01 13.70
C ARG A 11 -29.72 5.50 13.87
N GLY A 12 -30.63 5.00 14.70
CA GLY A 12 -30.89 3.57 14.85
C GLY A 12 -31.33 2.93 13.53
N VAL A 13 -32.25 3.57 12.79
CA VAL A 13 -32.70 3.08 11.48
C VAL A 13 -31.56 3.12 10.45
N ALA A 14 -30.80 4.21 10.39
CA ALA A 14 -29.71 4.40 9.44
C ALA A 14 -28.60 3.35 9.56
N PHE A 15 -28.40 2.78 10.76
CA PHE A 15 -27.39 1.75 11.01
C PHE A 15 -27.99 0.37 11.32
N ASN A 16 -29.30 0.19 11.10
CA ASN A 16 -29.94 -1.13 11.20
C ASN A 16 -29.64 -1.94 9.93
N PRO A 17 -28.94 -3.10 10.03
CA PRO A 17 -28.64 -3.95 8.88
C PRO A 17 -29.89 -4.46 8.15
N ALA A 18 -31.02 -4.58 8.87
CA ALA A 18 -32.29 -5.05 8.32
C ALA A 18 -33.18 -3.91 7.75
N ALA A 19 -32.71 -2.66 7.75
CA ALA A 19 -33.49 -1.55 7.23
C ALA A 19 -33.72 -1.68 5.71
N PRO A 20 -34.98 -1.58 5.22
CA PRO A 20 -35.30 -1.60 3.79
C PRO A 20 -34.64 -0.47 2.99
N SER A 21 -34.24 -0.75 1.75
CA SER A 21 -33.54 0.22 0.89
C SER A 21 -34.31 1.51 0.64
N ASP A 22 -35.63 1.46 0.51
CA ASP A 22 -36.51 2.63 0.31
C ASP A 22 -36.49 3.57 1.52
N VAL A 23 -36.46 3.02 2.74
CA VAL A 23 -36.31 3.79 3.98
C VAL A 23 -34.94 4.47 4.01
N LEU A 24 -33.87 3.76 3.64
CA LEU A 24 -32.52 4.31 3.63
C LEU A 24 -32.33 5.39 2.57
N ILE A 25 -32.97 5.25 1.42
CA ILE A 25 -32.96 6.28 0.38
C ILE A 25 -33.59 7.57 0.89
N ARG A 26 -34.72 7.48 1.62
CA ARG A 26 -35.37 8.65 2.23
C ARG A 26 -34.54 9.32 3.32
N LEU A 27 -33.60 8.60 3.95
CA LEU A 27 -32.68 9.20 4.92
C LEU A 27 -31.60 10.08 4.27
N MET A 28 -31.46 10.06 2.94
CA MET A 28 -30.58 10.98 2.21
C MET A 28 -31.24 12.34 1.92
N ASP A 29 -32.56 12.44 2.09
CA ASP A 29 -33.31 13.68 1.89
C ASP A 29 -32.85 14.77 2.88
N GLU A 30 -33.10 16.05 2.55
CA GLU A 30 -32.63 17.22 3.31
C GLU A 30 -32.95 17.16 4.81
N ALA A 31 -34.10 16.58 5.18
CA ALA A 31 -34.54 16.44 6.57
C ALA A 31 -33.59 15.59 7.44
N ALA A 32 -32.79 14.71 6.83
CA ALA A 32 -31.84 13.84 7.52
C ALA A 32 -30.42 13.96 6.92
N ALA A 33 -30.09 15.07 6.23
CA ALA A 33 -28.89 15.18 5.41
C ALA A 33 -27.57 14.84 6.12
N GLU A 34 -27.39 15.21 7.40
CA GLU A 34 -26.17 14.84 8.15
C GLU A 34 -26.11 13.33 8.44
N LEU A 35 -27.25 12.74 8.75
CA LEU A 35 -27.33 11.30 9.00
C LEU A 35 -27.19 10.50 7.71
N GLY A 36 -27.82 10.94 6.61
CA GLY A 36 -27.63 10.38 5.27
C GLY A 36 -26.16 10.41 4.85
N ARG A 37 -25.46 11.52 5.07
CA ARG A 37 -23.99 11.60 4.86
C ARG A 37 -23.23 10.58 5.70
N LEU A 38 -23.53 10.48 6.98
CA LEU A 38 -22.84 9.58 7.89
C LEU A 38 -23.07 8.10 7.51
N MET A 39 -24.31 7.76 7.15
CA MET A 39 -24.70 6.45 6.63
C MET A 39 -23.94 6.14 5.34
N CYS A 40 -23.96 7.06 4.37
CA CYS A 40 -23.28 6.88 3.09
C CYS A 40 -21.76 6.71 3.21
N LYS A 41 -21.15 7.21 4.30
CA LYS A 41 -19.71 7.12 4.53
C LYS A 41 -19.27 5.84 5.24
N ASN A 42 -20.05 5.35 6.21
CA ASN A 42 -19.55 4.38 7.20
C ASN A 42 -20.38 3.08 7.27
N ARG A 43 -21.13 2.77 6.22
CA ARG A 43 -22.04 1.63 6.22
C ARG A 43 -21.89 0.78 4.96
N ASP A 44 -22.02 -0.53 5.12
CA ASP A 44 -22.32 -1.45 4.02
C ASP A 44 -23.76 -1.23 3.50
N LEU A 45 -23.84 -0.68 2.29
CA LEU A 45 -25.09 -0.19 1.70
C LEU A 45 -25.63 -1.21 0.69
N PRO A 46 -26.96 -1.48 0.68
CA PRO A 46 -27.58 -2.23 -0.40
C PRO A 46 -27.38 -1.55 -1.76
N ASP A 47 -27.30 -2.34 -2.84
CA ASP A 47 -27.06 -1.84 -4.20
C ASP A 47 -27.98 -0.69 -4.62
N ALA A 48 -29.27 -0.80 -4.32
CA ALA A 48 -30.24 0.24 -4.65
C ALA A 48 -29.93 1.59 -3.95
N VAL A 49 -29.37 1.54 -2.74
CA VAL A 49 -28.97 2.74 -1.98
C VAL A 49 -27.69 3.33 -2.55
N ILE A 50 -26.72 2.50 -2.96
CA ILE A 50 -25.51 2.93 -3.67
C ILE A 50 -25.90 3.66 -4.96
N ASP A 51 -26.77 3.06 -5.77
CA ASP A 51 -27.20 3.64 -7.04
C ASP A 51 -27.97 4.95 -6.86
N ALA A 52 -28.75 5.07 -5.78
CA ALA A 52 -29.43 6.31 -5.42
C ALA A 52 -28.44 7.38 -4.95
N ALA A 53 -27.46 7.00 -4.12
CA ALA A 53 -26.43 7.91 -3.63
C ALA A 53 -25.54 8.43 -4.77
N LEU A 54 -25.16 7.59 -5.75
CA LEU A 54 -24.40 8.00 -6.94
C LEU A 54 -25.11 9.07 -7.78
N ARG A 55 -26.45 9.00 -7.86
CA ARG A 55 -27.29 9.94 -8.63
C ARG A 55 -27.85 11.09 -7.79
N HIS A 56 -27.45 11.18 -6.52
CA HIS A 56 -28.01 12.14 -5.59
C HIS A 56 -27.62 13.58 -5.99
N PRO A 57 -28.54 14.56 -5.96
CA PRO A 57 -28.25 15.94 -6.37
C PRO A 57 -27.21 16.61 -5.46
N GLU A 58 -27.27 16.35 -4.16
CA GLU A 58 -26.33 16.90 -3.18
C GLU A 58 -24.95 16.22 -3.27
N TRP A 59 -23.93 16.99 -3.65
CA TRP A 59 -22.55 16.53 -3.79
C TRP A 59 -21.97 15.95 -2.50
N ARG A 60 -22.44 16.39 -1.31
CA ARG A 60 -21.96 15.84 -0.04
C ARG A 60 -22.37 14.39 0.18
N ILE A 61 -23.50 13.94 -0.38
CA ILE A 61 -23.92 12.53 -0.35
C ILE A 61 -23.02 11.71 -1.28
N ARG A 62 -22.83 12.16 -2.52
CA ARG A 62 -21.90 11.53 -3.48
C ARG A 62 -20.47 11.45 -2.93
N GLY A 63 -20.00 12.54 -2.32
CA GLY A 63 -18.68 12.60 -1.71
C GLY A 63 -18.55 11.79 -0.41
N ALA A 64 -19.64 11.55 0.33
CA ALA A 64 -19.63 10.62 1.44
C ALA A 64 -19.49 9.17 0.94
N LEU A 65 -20.22 8.81 -0.12
CA LEU A 65 -20.10 7.52 -0.80
C LEU A 65 -18.69 7.30 -1.36
N ALA A 66 -18.06 8.33 -1.94
CA ALA A 66 -16.70 8.26 -2.47
C ALA A 66 -15.66 7.80 -1.43
N GLY A 67 -15.88 8.12 -0.15
CA GLY A 67 -15.02 7.69 0.95
C GLY A 67 -15.54 6.49 1.73
N ASN A 68 -16.54 5.78 1.20
CA ASN A 68 -17.10 4.62 1.87
C ASN A 68 -16.25 3.37 1.62
N GLN A 69 -15.54 2.94 2.66
CA GLN A 69 -14.72 1.74 2.59
C GLN A 69 -15.55 0.46 2.34
N HIS A 70 -16.84 0.40 2.66
CA HIS A 70 -17.62 -0.83 2.49
C HIS A 70 -18.05 -1.06 1.03
N VAL A 71 -17.98 -0.04 0.18
CA VAL A 71 -18.37 -0.14 -1.23
C VAL A 71 -17.21 -0.68 -2.05
N ASP A 72 -17.51 -1.60 -2.98
CA ASP A 72 -16.54 -2.05 -3.98
C ASP A 72 -16.04 -0.84 -4.80
N PRO A 73 -14.72 -0.57 -4.84
CA PRO A 73 -14.17 0.57 -5.58
C PRO A 73 -14.60 0.64 -7.05
N SER A 74 -14.88 -0.50 -7.71
CA SER A 74 -15.38 -0.52 -9.09
C SER A 74 -16.73 0.16 -9.27
N ARG A 75 -17.59 0.15 -8.24
CA ARG A 75 -18.89 0.85 -8.23
C ARG A 75 -18.74 2.37 -8.14
N LEU A 76 -17.57 2.87 -7.74
CA LEU A 76 -17.28 4.29 -7.61
C LEU A 76 -16.79 4.93 -8.92
N ALA A 77 -16.65 4.16 -10.00
CA ALA A 77 -16.17 4.67 -11.29
C ALA A 77 -16.89 5.92 -11.81
N PRO A 78 -18.23 6.07 -11.67
CA PRO A 78 -18.93 7.29 -12.10
C PRO A 78 -18.46 8.56 -11.37
N LEU A 79 -17.90 8.44 -10.17
CA LEU A 79 -17.46 9.58 -9.36
C LEU A 79 -16.10 10.15 -9.84
N ALA A 80 -15.35 9.42 -10.67
CA ALA A 80 -14.09 9.90 -11.23
C ALA A 80 -14.28 11.14 -12.11
N THR A 81 -15.45 11.25 -12.74
CA THR A 81 -15.85 12.37 -13.60
C THR A 81 -16.97 13.20 -12.99
N ASP A 82 -17.18 13.15 -11.66
CA ASP A 82 -18.27 13.86 -10.99
C ASP A 82 -18.22 15.37 -11.29
N PRO A 83 -19.35 16.06 -11.48
CA PRO A 83 -19.35 17.51 -11.70
C PRO A 83 -18.71 18.32 -10.56
N SER A 84 -18.70 17.79 -9.33
CA SER A 84 -18.06 18.46 -8.20
C SER A 84 -16.61 18.00 -8.01
N GLY A 85 -15.68 18.96 -8.04
CA GLY A 85 -14.28 18.70 -7.72
C GLY A 85 -14.06 18.11 -6.34
N LEU A 86 -14.88 18.53 -5.39
CA LEU A 86 -14.81 18.03 -4.01
C LEU A 86 -15.20 16.54 -3.91
N VAL A 87 -16.03 16.03 -4.81
CA VAL A 87 -16.33 14.59 -4.88
C VAL A 87 -15.14 13.83 -5.46
N ARG A 88 -14.58 14.31 -6.59
CA ARG A 88 -13.37 13.74 -7.20
C ARG A 88 -12.20 13.70 -6.21
N ALA A 89 -11.97 14.79 -5.46
CA ALA A 89 -10.93 14.85 -4.44
C ALA A 89 -11.17 13.88 -3.27
N ARG A 90 -12.43 13.67 -2.85
CA ARG A 90 -12.74 12.67 -1.81
C ARG A 90 -12.57 11.24 -2.32
N LEU A 91 -12.82 10.98 -3.60
CA LEU A 91 -12.51 9.69 -4.22
C LEU A 91 -10.98 9.49 -4.27
N ALA A 92 -10.25 10.52 -4.71
CA ALA A 92 -8.80 10.52 -4.79
C ALA A 92 -8.12 10.36 -3.43
N ASN A 93 -8.68 10.96 -2.37
CA ASN A 93 -8.22 10.83 -1.00
C ASN A 93 -9.38 11.01 0.00
N PRO A 94 -9.95 9.92 0.54
CA PRO A 94 -11.13 9.99 1.41
C PRO A 94 -10.88 10.60 2.80
N GLY A 95 -9.63 10.94 3.13
CA GLY A 95 -9.28 11.88 4.20
C GLY A 95 -8.19 11.40 5.16
N ARG A 96 -7.29 12.32 5.51
CA ARG A 96 -6.07 12.10 6.32
C ARG A 96 -6.27 11.90 7.85
N ARG A 97 -7.50 12.05 8.38
CA ARG A 97 -7.78 12.07 9.84
C ARG A 97 -8.43 10.81 10.40
N SER A 98 -8.62 9.82 9.54
CA SER A 98 -8.94 8.46 9.93
C SER A 98 -8.27 7.62 8.87
N TRP A 99 -6.94 7.50 8.92
CA TRP A 99 -6.29 6.44 8.16
C TRP A 99 -7.02 5.16 8.59
N PRO A 100 -7.81 4.52 7.72
CA PRO A 100 -8.23 3.18 8.02
C PRO A 100 -6.93 2.39 8.13
N ARG A 101 -6.94 1.36 8.97
CA ARG A 101 -5.79 0.46 9.10
C ARG A 101 -5.34 -0.10 7.73
N ARG A 102 -6.23 -0.05 6.72
CA ARG A 102 -6.04 -0.50 5.34
C ARG A 102 -6.41 0.57 4.30
N VAL A 103 -5.51 0.82 3.35
CA VAL A 103 -5.82 1.58 2.12
C VAL A 103 -6.07 0.58 1.00
N ARG A 104 -7.24 0.68 0.35
CA ARG A 104 -7.58 -0.16 -0.81
C ARG A 104 -7.15 0.54 -2.10
N PRO A 105 -6.50 -0.17 -3.05
CA PRO A 105 -6.22 0.38 -4.36
C PRO A 105 -7.51 0.75 -5.10
N LEU A 106 -7.48 1.87 -5.84
CA LEU A 106 -8.52 2.20 -6.81
C LEU A 106 -8.30 1.38 -8.10
N PRO A 107 -9.36 1.05 -8.86
CA PRO A 107 -9.23 0.48 -10.19
C PRO A 107 -8.48 1.43 -11.14
N ASP A 108 -7.62 0.87 -12.00
CA ASP A 108 -6.80 1.62 -12.96
C ASP A 108 -7.58 2.64 -13.78
N GLY A 109 -8.80 2.29 -14.21
CA GLY A 109 -9.66 3.20 -14.97
C GLY A 109 -10.06 4.46 -14.19
N ILE A 110 -10.28 4.35 -12.87
CA ILE A 110 -10.58 5.49 -12.00
C ILE A 110 -9.33 6.36 -11.84
N ILE A 111 -8.19 5.73 -11.56
CA ILE A 111 -6.90 6.42 -11.39
C ILE A 111 -6.56 7.20 -12.67
N LEU A 112 -6.66 6.55 -13.84
CA LEU A 112 -6.39 7.16 -15.12
C LEU A 112 -7.34 8.33 -15.43
N ALA A 113 -8.64 8.18 -15.14
CA ALA A 113 -9.61 9.25 -15.32
C ALA A 113 -9.28 10.49 -14.47
N LEU A 114 -8.86 10.29 -13.22
CA LEU A 114 -8.43 11.39 -12.34
C LEU A 114 -7.13 12.03 -12.81
N LEU A 115 -6.15 11.24 -13.26
CA LEU A 115 -4.85 11.74 -13.73
C LEU A 115 -4.91 12.50 -15.06
N THR A 116 -5.86 12.14 -15.92
CA THR A 116 -6.03 12.73 -17.27
C THR A 116 -7.14 13.79 -17.33
N ALA A 117 -7.80 14.08 -16.21
CA ALA A 117 -8.79 15.13 -16.10
C ALA A 117 -8.19 16.50 -16.46
N ARG A 118 -8.88 17.26 -17.31
CA ARG A 118 -8.44 18.59 -17.76
C ARG A 118 -8.93 19.72 -16.85
N ASP A 119 -9.90 19.42 -15.99
CA ASP A 119 -10.53 20.33 -15.05
C ASP A 119 -10.67 19.67 -13.68
N GLY A 120 -10.87 20.50 -12.66
CA GLY A 120 -11.16 20.02 -11.32
C GLY A 120 -12.64 19.98 -10.98
N GLY A 121 -13.54 19.88 -11.97
CA GLY A 121 -14.99 19.92 -11.80
C GLY A 121 -15.64 21.24 -12.22
N GLU A 122 -16.94 21.17 -12.50
CA GLU A 122 -17.78 22.30 -12.91
C GLU A 122 -18.01 23.31 -11.76
N ASP A 123 -17.84 22.87 -10.51
CA ASP A 123 -18.02 23.72 -9.32
C ASP A 123 -16.89 24.74 -9.09
N GLY A 124 -15.79 24.62 -9.85
CA GLY A 124 -14.62 25.51 -9.77
C GLY A 124 -13.96 25.56 -8.41
N LYS A 125 -14.17 24.54 -7.55
CA LYS A 125 -13.65 24.52 -6.17
C LYS A 125 -12.22 24.04 -6.08
N LEU A 126 -11.81 23.19 -7.02
CA LEU A 126 -10.49 22.61 -7.10
C LEU A 126 -10.02 22.63 -8.56
N THR A 127 -8.72 22.55 -8.73
CA THR A 127 -8.05 22.31 -10.01
C THR A 127 -7.79 20.82 -10.21
N ALA A 128 -7.56 20.39 -11.45
CA ALA A 128 -7.13 19.01 -11.73
C ALA A 128 -5.86 18.64 -10.95
N ASN A 129 -4.89 19.57 -10.84
CA ASN A 129 -3.63 19.35 -10.14
C ASN A 129 -3.80 19.16 -8.62
N GLU A 130 -4.76 19.85 -7.99
CA GLU A 130 -5.08 19.62 -6.58
C GLU A 130 -5.66 18.22 -6.35
N ILE A 131 -6.54 17.75 -7.25
CA ILE A 131 -7.09 16.39 -7.18
C ILE A 131 -5.98 15.34 -7.40
N ILE A 132 -5.09 15.56 -8.37
CA ILE A 132 -3.93 14.69 -8.61
C ILE A 132 -3.02 14.65 -7.37
N SER A 133 -2.79 15.80 -6.73
CA SER A 133 -1.97 15.88 -5.51
C SER A 133 -2.58 15.10 -4.33
N GLU A 134 -3.91 15.08 -4.24
CA GLU A 134 -4.61 14.24 -3.26
C GLU A 134 -4.44 12.75 -3.58
N LEU A 135 -4.57 12.36 -4.86
CA LEU A 135 -4.36 10.99 -5.31
C LEU A 135 -2.93 10.50 -5.02
N ASP A 136 -1.92 11.32 -5.32
CA ASP A 136 -0.50 11.05 -5.03
C ASP A 136 -0.24 10.81 -3.54
N SER A 137 -1.03 11.44 -2.67
CA SER A 137 -0.92 11.31 -1.22
C SER A 137 -1.72 10.14 -0.63
N SER A 138 -2.59 9.51 -1.41
CA SER A 138 -3.62 8.59 -0.90
C SER A 138 -3.15 7.16 -0.68
N ARG A 139 -2.01 6.77 -1.27
CA ARG A 139 -1.55 5.37 -1.39
C ARG A 139 -2.54 4.42 -2.12
N GLN A 140 -3.53 4.97 -2.83
CA GLN A 140 -4.51 4.18 -3.60
C GLN A 140 -4.03 3.76 -4.99
N MET A 141 -2.83 4.18 -5.42
CA MET A 141 -2.23 3.78 -6.70
C MET A 141 -1.30 2.57 -6.51
N PRO A 142 -1.65 1.40 -7.07
CA PRO A 142 -0.83 0.21 -6.96
C PRO A 142 0.42 0.28 -7.87
N LEU A 143 1.46 -0.52 -7.58
CA LEU A 143 2.68 -0.61 -8.41
C LEU A 143 2.41 -1.26 -9.78
N SER A 144 1.42 -2.15 -9.90
CA SER A 144 0.86 -2.62 -11.18
C SER A 144 0.51 -1.45 -12.10
N PHE A 145 -0.20 -0.46 -11.57
CA PHE A 145 -0.60 0.72 -12.32
C PHE A 145 0.62 1.48 -12.85
N PHE A 146 1.65 1.73 -12.02
CA PHE A 146 2.87 2.41 -12.51
C PHE A 146 3.59 1.63 -13.61
N ARG A 147 3.59 0.29 -13.57
CA ARG A 147 4.13 -0.53 -14.65
C ARG A 147 3.33 -0.40 -15.93
N SER A 148 1.99 -0.41 -15.85
CA SER A 148 1.15 -0.26 -17.03
C SER A 148 1.38 1.10 -17.70
N LEU A 149 1.58 2.17 -16.92
CA LEU A 149 1.90 3.51 -17.44
C LEU A 149 3.14 3.55 -18.35
N ALA A 150 4.12 2.66 -18.16
CA ALA A 150 5.34 2.64 -18.98
C ALA A 150 5.07 2.30 -20.46
N ASP A 151 3.92 1.69 -20.75
CA ASP A 151 3.54 1.23 -22.09
C ASP A 151 2.47 2.13 -22.75
N TYR A 152 2.09 3.25 -22.10
CA TYR A 152 1.13 4.22 -22.66
C TYR A 152 1.77 5.14 -23.71
N GLU A 153 0.94 5.63 -24.64
CA GLU A 153 1.39 6.58 -25.68
C GLU A 153 1.72 7.97 -25.12
N ASP A 154 1.02 8.42 -24.07
CA ASP A 154 1.18 9.74 -23.46
C ASP A 154 2.51 9.86 -22.67
N PRO A 155 3.43 10.77 -23.07
CA PRO A 155 4.69 11.00 -22.36
C PRO A 155 4.51 11.35 -20.88
N ALA A 156 3.47 12.09 -20.51
CA ALA A 156 3.25 12.48 -19.11
C ALA A 156 2.94 11.27 -18.21
N LEU A 157 2.29 10.25 -18.76
CA LEU A 157 2.06 8.98 -18.07
C LEU A 157 3.34 8.15 -17.98
N ARG A 158 4.14 8.11 -19.04
CA ARG A 158 5.46 7.43 -19.01
C ARG A 158 6.43 8.09 -18.03
N ILE A 159 6.44 9.41 -17.91
CA ILE A 159 7.18 10.14 -16.86
C ILE A 159 6.70 9.70 -15.47
N ARG A 160 5.38 9.59 -15.25
CA ARG A 160 4.84 9.13 -13.96
C ARG A 160 5.24 7.68 -13.64
N ALA A 161 5.37 6.80 -14.65
CA ALA A 161 5.89 5.45 -14.46
C ALA A 161 7.27 5.44 -13.77
N THR A 162 8.14 6.41 -14.10
CA THR A 162 9.49 6.51 -13.50
C THR A 162 9.48 6.80 -12.00
N TRP A 163 8.36 7.29 -11.44
CA TRP A 163 8.24 7.58 -10.01
C TRP A 163 8.26 6.32 -9.13
N ARG A 164 8.10 5.14 -9.73
CA ARG A 164 8.29 3.82 -9.11
C ARG A 164 9.28 2.98 -9.91
N TRP A 165 10.43 3.57 -10.21
CA TRP A 165 11.50 2.98 -11.02
C TRP A 165 11.82 1.53 -10.66
N GLU A 166 11.94 1.26 -9.36
CA GLU A 166 12.29 -0.05 -8.78
C GLU A 166 11.22 -1.12 -9.02
N SER A 167 9.96 -0.70 -9.25
CA SER A 167 8.87 -1.63 -9.60
C SER A 167 8.86 -2.02 -11.08
N LEU A 168 9.52 -1.25 -11.95
CA LEU A 168 9.54 -1.50 -13.39
C LEU A 168 10.46 -2.68 -13.73
N THR A 169 10.11 -3.44 -14.77
CA THR A 169 10.98 -4.51 -15.28
C THR A 169 12.25 -3.93 -15.93
N PRO A 170 13.36 -4.68 -15.99
CA PRO A 170 14.57 -4.23 -16.71
C PRO A 170 14.29 -3.80 -18.16
N ALA A 171 13.39 -4.51 -18.85
CA ALA A 171 12.98 -4.18 -20.21
C ALA A 171 12.20 -2.86 -20.29
N GLN A 172 11.31 -2.57 -19.33
CA GLN A 172 10.60 -1.29 -19.26
C GLN A 172 11.56 -0.14 -18.95
N ARG A 173 12.50 -0.32 -18.01
CA ARG A 173 13.52 0.68 -17.68
C ARG A 173 14.38 1.02 -18.89
N ALA A 174 14.85 0.01 -19.63
CA ALA A 174 15.62 0.22 -20.84
C ALA A 174 14.83 1.02 -21.89
N ARG A 175 13.56 0.67 -22.13
CA ARG A 175 12.69 1.42 -23.04
C ARG A 175 12.50 2.88 -22.64
N LEU A 176 12.34 3.18 -21.35
CA LEU A 176 12.17 4.55 -20.86
C LEU A 176 13.47 5.37 -20.92
N LEU A 177 14.64 4.74 -20.78
CA LEU A 177 15.94 5.40 -21.00
C LEU A 177 16.16 5.76 -22.47
N ASP A 178 15.63 4.93 -23.38
CA ASP A 178 15.67 5.11 -24.83
C ASP A 178 14.37 5.70 -25.42
N ASP A 179 13.51 6.30 -24.58
CA ASP A 179 12.18 6.79 -24.99
C ASP A 179 12.30 7.83 -26.12
N PRO A 180 11.39 7.87 -27.12
CA PRO A 180 11.42 8.93 -28.14
C PRO A 180 11.28 10.34 -27.54
N ASP A 181 10.55 10.50 -26.43
CA ASP A 181 10.33 11.78 -25.79
C ASP A 181 11.53 12.17 -24.89
N PRO A 182 12.13 13.37 -25.08
CA PRO A 182 13.28 13.80 -24.29
C PRO A 182 12.99 13.98 -22.80
N GLU A 183 11.79 14.43 -22.42
CA GLU A 183 11.42 14.63 -21.01
C GLU A 183 11.26 13.28 -20.29
N VAL A 184 10.77 12.26 -21.00
CA VAL A 184 10.72 10.89 -20.47
C VAL A 184 12.13 10.35 -20.23
N ARG A 185 13.05 10.54 -21.19
CA ARG A 185 14.45 10.09 -21.02
C ARG A 185 15.14 10.78 -19.85
N GLU A 186 14.95 12.10 -19.70
CA GLU A 186 15.48 12.86 -18.57
C GLU A 186 14.93 12.34 -17.24
N ALA A 187 13.60 12.18 -17.14
CA ALA A 187 12.96 11.64 -15.95
C ALA A 187 13.42 10.21 -15.62
N ALA A 188 13.68 9.37 -16.64
CA ALA A 188 14.22 8.03 -16.46
C ALA A 188 15.67 8.07 -15.95
N GLN A 189 16.54 8.90 -16.55
CA GLN A 189 17.93 9.10 -16.12
C GLN A 189 18.02 9.61 -14.68
N ASP A 190 17.11 10.50 -14.27
CA ASP A 190 17.00 11.03 -12.92
C ASP A 190 16.55 10.02 -11.88
N ARG A 191 15.97 8.89 -12.31
CA ARG A 191 15.55 7.79 -11.43
C ARG A 191 16.52 6.62 -11.48
N ASN A 192 17.25 6.48 -12.58
CA ASN A 192 18.21 5.40 -12.79
C ASN A 192 19.45 5.48 -11.89
N TRP A 193 19.77 6.66 -11.33
CA TRP A 193 20.93 6.81 -10.43
C TRP A 193 20.94 5.79 -9.29
N LYS A 194 19.77 5.39 -8.78
CA LYS A 194 19.67 4.39 -7.69
C LYS A 194 20.25 3.03 -8.05
N LEU A 195 20.35 2.71 -9.34
CA LEU A 195 20.89 1.45 -9.86
C LEU A 195 22.31 1.61 -10.40
N ASP A 196 22.90 2.79 -10.28
CA ASP A 196 24.26 3.13 -10.70
C ASP A 196 25.15 3.29 -9.46
N PRO A 197 25.94 2.26 -9.09
CA PRO A 197 26.77 2.28 -7.89
C PRO A 197 27.75 3.46 -7.82
N GLU A 198 28.32 3.86 -8.95
CA GLU A 198 29.30 4.94 -9.02
C GLU A 198 28.62 6.29 -8.80
N ARG A 199 27.44 6.49 -9.42
CA ARG A 199 26.66 7.71 -9.22
C ARG A 199 26.10 7.80 -7.80
N VAL A 200 25.66 6.69 -7.20
CA VAL A 200 25.23 6.66 -5.78
C VAL A 200 26.36 7.09 -4.87
N GLU A 201 27.56 6.54 -5.06
CA GLU A 201 28.74 6.89 -4.27
C GLU A 201 29.11 8.38 -4.42
N ALA A 202 29.06 8.92 -5.64
CA ALA A 202 29.37 10.32 -5.92
C ALA A 202 28.36 11.31 -5.28
N GLU A 203 27.08 10.94 -5.23
CA GLU A 203 26.00 11.79 -4.68
C GLU A 203 25.86 11.69 -3.16
N LEU A 204 26.26 10.57 -2.54
CA LEU A 204 26.08 10.34 -1.10
C LEU A 204 26.62 11.46 -0.19
N PRO A 205 27.77 12.11 -0.48
CA PRO A 205 28.27 13.23 0.31
C PRO A 205 27.38 14.47 0.28
N SER A 206 26.67 14.72 -0.83
CA SER A 206 25.79 15.89 -1.03
C SER A 206 24.46 15.76 -0.29
N LEU A 207 24.05 14.52 0.00
CA LEU A 207 22.79 14.21 0.68
C LEU A 207 22.82 14.56 2.17
N ARG A 208 21.64 14.94 2.68
CA ARG A 208 21.43 15.16 4.12
C ARG A 208 21.77 13.87 4.89
N PRO A 209 22.44 13.94 6.06
CA PRO A 209 22.81 12.76 6.83
C PRO A 209 21.65 11.79 7.11
N GLY A 210 20.44 12.32 7.39
CA GLY A 210 19.24 11.50 7.61
C GLY A 210 18.73 10.73 6.39
N SER A 211 19.15 11.10 5.18
CA SER A 211 18.77 10.40 3.95
C SER A 211 19.72 9.24 3.61
N ARG A 212 20.91 9.21 4.19
CA ARG A 212 21.95 8.21 3.86
C ARG A 212 21.54 6.77 4.18
N PRO A 213 20.91 6.44 5.33
CA PRO A 213 20.48 5.08 5.59
C PRO A 213 19.51 4.55 4.52
N TYR A 214 18.59 5.39 4.05
CA TYR A 214 17.66 5.01 2.97
C TYR A 214 18.37 4.71 1.66
N VAL A 215 19.41 5.48 1.31
CA VAL A 215 20.22 5.21 0.10
C VAL A 215 21.00 3.91 0.25
N LEU A 216 21.62 3.68 1.41
CA LEU A 216 22.38 2.46 1.69
C LEU A 216 21.50 1.22 1.80
N ASP A 217 20.21 1.38 2.08
CA ASP A 217 19.21 0.30 2.14
C ASP A 217 18.60 0.00 0.76
N THR A 218 18.41 1.01 -0.10
CA THR A 218 17.61 0.83 -1.33
C THR A 218 18.38 0.86 -2.64
N CYS A 219 19.58 1.46 -2.67
CA CYS A 219 20.33 1.66 -3.91
C CYS A 219 21.38 0.58 -4.16
N ALA A 220 21.80 0.42 -5.42
CA ALA A 220 22.98 -0.34 -5.78
C ALA A 220 24.24 0.36 -5.23
N LEU A 221 25.12 -0.40 -4.57
CA LEU A 221 26.27 0.14 -3.86
C LEU A 221 27.58 -0.33 -4.50
N SER A 222 28.56 0.58 -4.56
CA SER A 222 29.88 0.20 -5.05
C SER A 222 30.59 -0.68 -4.01
N PRO A 223 31.54 -1.54 -4.42
CA PRO A 223 32.33 -2.32 -3.48
C PRO A 223 33.07 -1.45 -2.45
N ALA A 224 33.54 -0.27 -2.87
CA ALA A 224 34.23 0.68 -2.00
C ALA A 224 33.30 1.21 -0.89
N LEU A 225 32.06 1.59 -1.27
CA LEU A 225 31.07 2.08 -0.31
C LEU A 225 30.63 0.99 0.67
N VAL A 226 30.51 -0.26 0.22
CA VAL A 226 30.22 -1.41 1.10
C VAL A 226 31.34 -1.59 2.14
N GLU A 227 32.60 -1.58 1.72
CA GLU A 227 33.73 -1.71 2.65
C GLU A 227 33.83 -0.51 3.60
N GLN A 228 33.52 0.70 3.13
CA GLN A 228 33.44 1.87 3.98
C GLN A 228 32.37 1.71 5.07
N CYS A 229 31.18 1.21 4.73
CA CYS A 229 30.13 0.97 5.73
C CYS A 229 30.59 -0.02 6.82
N PHE A 230 31.36 -1.04 6.44
CA PHE A 230 31.98 -1.96 7.39
C PHE A 230 33.07 -1.32 8.26
N ALA A 231 33.86 -0.40 7.70
CA ALA A 231 34.88 0.32 8.45
C ALA A 231 34.27 1.31 9.47
N ASP A 232 33.15 1.95 9.08
CA ASP A 232 32.46 2.97 9.87
C ASP A 232 31.40 2.39 10.82
N ASP A 233 31.22 1.06 10.85
CA ASP A 233 30.18 0.36 11.62
C ASP A 233 28.74 0.85 11.30
N THR A 234 28.49 1.16 10.03
CA THR A 234 27.19 1.62 9.50
C THR A 234 26.53 0.56 8.62
N VAL A 235 26.66 -0.71 9.03
CA VAL A 235 26.32 -1.87 8.21
C VAL A 235 24.85 -2.28 8.23
N GLN A 236 24.07 -1.78 9.18
CA GLN A 236 22.67 -2.18 9.35
C GLN A 236 21.82 -2.01 8.07
N PRO A 237 21.91 -0.88 7.32
CA PRO A 237 21.18 -0.73 6.05
C PRO A 237 21.53 -1.78 5.00
N LEU A 238 22.79 -2.26 4.99
CA LEU A 238 23.24 -3.27 4.02
C LEU A 238 22.51 -4.61 4.21
N ALA A 239 22.07 -4.92 5.44
CA ALA A 239 21.40 -6.17 5.74
C ALA A 239 20.05 -6.30 5.00
N GLN A 240 19.36 -5.18 4.79
CA GLN A 240 18.06 -5.13 4.12
C GLN A 240 18.16 -4.78 2.63
N ASN A 241 19.35 -4.41 2.14
CA ASN A 241 19.54 -3.99 0.77
C ASN A 241 19.57 -5.17 -0.23
N PRO A 242 18.65 -5.23 -1.22
CA PRO A 242 18.62 -6.29 -2.25
C PRO A 242 19.87 -6.36 -3.15
N HIS A 243 20.64 -5.28 -3.22
CA HIS A 243 21.84 -5.15 -4.05
C HIS A 243 23.13 -5.42 -3.28
N THR A 244 23.07 -5.76 -1.99
CA THR A 244 24.28 -6.07 -1.22
C THR A 244 24.95 -7.35 -1.74
N PRO A 245 26.26 -7.33 -2.07
CA PRO A 245 26.95 -8.50 -2.59
C PRO A 245 26.92 -9.70 -1.64
N ALA A 246 26.83 -10.91 -2.18
CA ALA A 246 26.73 -12.14 -1.38
C ALA A 246 27.86 -12.31 -0.34
N ALA A 247 29.09 -11.85 -0.66
CA ALA A 247 30.21 -11.86 0.27
C ALA A 247 29.99 -10.94 1.48
N ALA A 248 29.42 -9.76 1.25
CA ALA A 248 29.04 -8.84 2.32
C ALA A 248 27.88 -9.41 3.14
N VAL A 249 26.86 -10.01 2.51
CA VAL A 249 25.77 -10.69 3.22
C VAL A 249 26.31 -11.80 4.13
N ALA A 250 27.27 -12.61 3.67
CA ALA A 250 27.90 -13.64 4.49
C ALA A 250 28.68 -13.07 5.68
N ARG A 251 29.31 -11.90 5.52
CA ARG A 251 29.96 -11.17 6.63
C ARG A 251 28.93 -10.64 7.63
N LEU A 252 27.81 -10.09 7.16
CA LEU A 252 26.71 -9.60 8.00
C LEU A 252 26.01 -10.73 8.76
N ALA A 253 25.88 -11.92 8.17
CA ALA A 253 25.32 -13.11 8.83
C ALA A 253 26.13 -13.53 10.07
N ARG A 254 27.40 -13.11 10.16
CA ARG A 254 28.30 -13.39 11.30
C ARG A 254 28.59 -12.15 12.15
N HIS A 255 27.82 -11.09 11.94
CA HIS A 255 28.02 -9.83 12.66
C HIS A 255 27.83 -10.03 14.17
N PRO A 256 28.64 -9.39 15.04
CA PRO A 256 28.48 -9.53 16.49
C PRO A 256 27.10 -9.10 16.99
N GLU A 257 26.50 -8.09 16.36
CA GLU A 257 25.18 -7.61 16.72
C GLU A 257 24.06 -8.52 16.21
N ALA A 258 23.24 -9.04 17.14
CA ALA A 258 22.12 -9.93 16.82
C ALA A 258 21.08 -9.26 15.91
N LYS A 259 20.90 -7.93 16.02
CA LYS A 259 19.94 -7.20 15.18
C LYS A 259 20.32 -7.24 13.69
N VAL A 260 21.60 -7.07 13.37
CA VAL A 260 22.10 -7.19 11.99
C VAL A 260 21.87 -8.60 11.46
N ARG A 261 22.17 -9.63 12.26
CA ARG A 261 21.93 -11.03 11.87
C ARG A 261 20.44 -11.34 11.69
N GLU A 262 19.56 -10.74 12.49
CA GLU A 262 18.11 -10.87 12.37
C GLU A 262 17.63 -10.31 11.01
N LEU A 263 18.11 -9.12 10.64
CA LEU A 263 17.80 -8.50 9.35
C LEU A 263 18.28 -9.36 8.17
N VAL A 264 19.48 -9.95 8.28
CA VAL A 264 19.99 -10.89 7.27
C VAL A 264 19.13 -12.15 7.20
N ALA A 265 18.77 -12.75 8.33
CA ALA A 265 17.93 -13.96 8.39
C ALA A 265 16.53 -13.78 7.77
N ALA A 266 16.06 -12.53 7.68
CA ALA A 266 14.79 -12.20 7.07
C ALA A 266 14.85 -12.12 5.54
N ARG A 267 16.04 -12.02 4.94
CA ARG A 267 16.19 -11.81 3.49
C ARG A 267 15.65 -13.00 2.69
N PRO A 268 14.94 -12.76 1.57
CA PRO A 268 14.42 -13.83 0.71
C PRO A 268 15.48 -14.52 -0.17
N ASP A 269 16.65 -13.90 -0.33
CA ASP A 269 17.73 -14.36 -1.22
C ASP A 269 18.83 -15.14 -0.47
N LEU A 270 18.55 -15.58 0.77
CA LEU A 270 19.54 -16.27 1.58
C LEU A 270 19.85 -17.67 1.03
N GLY A 271 21.14 -17.94 0.80
CA GLY A 271 21.59 -19.26 0.36
C GLY A 271 21.45 -20.33 1.46
N PRO A 272 21.29 -21.62 1.10
CA PRO A 272 21.02 -22.70 2.06
C PRO A 272 22.12 -22.88 3.13
N GLY A 273 23.37 -22.54 2.80
CA GLY A 273 24.47 -22.58 3.77
C GLY A 273 24.30 -21.57 4.91
N LEU A 274 23.89 -20.34 4.58
CA LEU A 274 23.63 -19.30 5.59
C LEU A 274 22.32 -19.57 6.35
N VAL A 275 21.30 -20.15 5.70
CA VAL A 275 20.08 -20.61 6.38
C VAL A 275 20.42 -21.64 7.46
N ALA A 276 21.25 -22.62 7.16
CA ALA A 276 21.68 -23.63 8.12
C ALA A 276 22.50 -23.02 9.26
N GLU A 277 23.43 -22.11 8.94
CA GLU A 277 24.28 -21.44 9.93
C GLU A 277 23.47 -20.58 10.91
N LEU A 278 22.62 -19.69 10.40
CA LEU A 278 21.78 -18.82 11.22
C LEU A 278 20.69 -19.64 11.96
N GLY A 279 20.40 -20.87 11.55
CA GLY A 279 19.45 -21.76 12.22
C GLY A 279 19.89 -22.14 13.63
N GLU A 280 21.20 -22.16 13.83
CA GLU A 280 21.86 -22.41 15.11
C GLU A 280 22.28 -21.11 15.82
N ASP A 281 21.82 -19.94 15.35
CA ASP A 281 22.18 -18.65 15.95
C ASP A 281 21.76 -18.61 17.42
N PRO A 282 22.57 -18.04 18.33
CA PRO A 282 22.20 -17.93 19.74
C PRO A 282 20.94 -17.09 19.99
N SER A 283 20.63 -16.12 19.12
CA SER A 283 19.46 -15.23 19.26
C SER A 283 18.17 -15.90 18.80
N GLU A 284 17.14 -15.88 19.64
CA GLU A 284 15.82 -16.40 19.28
C GLU A 284 15.15 -15.60 18.17
N ASP A 285 15.38 -14.28 18.09
CA ASP A 285 14.81 -13.44 17.03
C ASP A 285 15.36 -13.82 15.65
N VAL A 286 16.64 -14.18 15.59
CA VAL A 286 17.30 -14.66 14.36
C VAL A 286 16.70 -16.01 13.95
N ARG A 287 16.59 -16.96 14.90
CA ARG A 287 15.97 -18.26 14.65
C ARG A 287 14.50 -18.13 14.24
N MET A 288 13.76 -17.18 14.84
CA MET A 288 12.38 -16.87 14.47
C MET A 288 12.30 -16.39 13.02
N ARG A 289 13.15 -15.45 12.58
CA ARG A 289 13.16 -15.01 11.17
C ARG A 289 13.43 -16.18 10.22
N LEU A 290 14.32 -17.09 10.57
CA LEU A 290 14.55 -18.28 9.75
C LEU A 290 13.39 -19.27 9.71
N ARG A 291 12.60 -19.41 10.76
CA ARG A 291 11.36 -20.20 10.70
C ARG A 291 10.37 -19.60 9.69
N LEU A 292 10.41 -18.29 9.48
CA LEU A 292 9.60 -17.57 8.50
C LEU A 292 10.21 -17.60 7.09
N HIS A 293 11.54 -17.71 6.95
CA HIS A 293 12.29 -17.65 5.68
C HIS A 293 11.78 -18.55 4.53
N PRO A 294 11.19 -19.75 4.76
CA PRO A 294 10.59 -20.54 3.67
C PRO A 294 9.43 -19.85 2.95
N PHE A 295 8.85 -18.79 3.54
CA PHE A 295 7.72 -18.04 2.99
C PHE A 295 8.13 -16.92 2.05
N PRO A 296 9.02 -15.97 2.40
CA PRO A 296 9.47 -14.96 1.46
C PRO A 296 10.48 -15.55 0.47
N ARG A 297 10.02 -15.80 -0.76
CA ARG A 297 10.84 -16.16 -1.93
C ARG A 297 11.17 -14.92 -2.77
N THR A 298 10.48 -13.82 -2.51
CA THR A 298 10.66 -12.53 -3.18
C THR A 298 10.78 -11.41 -2.15
N TRP A 299 11.39 -10.29 -2.55
CA TRP A 299 11.47 -9.07 -1.72
C TRP A 299 10.10 -8.49 -1.39
N ALA A 300 9.12 -8.69 -2.27
CA ALA A 300 7.74 -8.31 -2.00
C ALA A 300 7.10 -9.10 -0.85
N GLU A 301 7.27 -10.43 -0.84
CA GLU A 301 6.78 -11.27 0.26
C GLU A 301 7.49 -10.94 1.57
N TYR A 302 8.79 -10.64 1.50
CA TYR A 302 9.56 -10.14 2.63
C TYR A 302 8.97 -8.84 3.19
N GLU A 303 8.70 -7.84 2.36
CA GLU A 303 8.12 -6.56 2.80
C GLU A 303 6.77 -6.75 3.51
N VAL A 304 5.92 -7.64 2.98
CA VAL A 304 4.63 -7.96 3.60
C VAL A 304 4.80 -8.56 5.00
N ILE A 305 5.75 -9.49 5.18
CA ILE A 305 6.04 -10.08 6.49
C ILE A 305 6.63 -9.02 7.43
N ASP A 306 7.59 -8.22 6.94
CA ASP A 306 8.29 -7.24 7.76
C ASP A 306 7.37 -6.14 8.28
N LEU A 307 6.40 -5.70 7.46
CA LEU A 307 5.33 -4.80 7.89
C LEU A 307 4.53 -5.36 9.08
N VAL A 308 4.35 -6.68 9.17
CA VAL A 308 3.60 -7.30 10.28
C VAL A 308 4.49 -7.55 11.49
N VAL A 309 5.76 -7.90 11.30
CA VAL A 309 6.72 -8.11 12.40
C VAL A 309 7.08 -6.78 13.07
N GLY A 310 7.28 -5.72 12.29
CA GLY A 310 7.65 -4.39 12.78
C GLY A 310 6.52 -3.61 13.48
N HIS A 311 5.28 -4.11 13.45
CA HIS A 311 4.11 -3.38 13.94
C HIS A 311 3.25 -4.20 14.94
N CYS A 312 3.15 -3.70 16.17
CA CYS A 312 2.32 -4.30 17.21
C CYS A 312 0.81 -4.13 16.92
N PRO A 313 -0.08 -4.95 17.54
CA PRO A 313 -1.54 -4.83 17.39
C PRO A 313 -2.13 -3.46 17.80
N GLY A 314 -1.38 -2.59 18.47
CA GLY A 314 -1.76 -1.21 18.79
C GLY A 314 -1.21 -0.14 17.83
N CYS A 315 -0.43 -0.51 16.81
CA CYS A 315 0.12 0.45 15.86
C CYS A 315 -1.00 1.06 15.00
N GLY A 316 -1.12 2.39 15.03
CA GLY A 316 -2.00 3.18 14.16
C GLY A 316 -1.40 3.50 12.79
N CYS A 317 -0.28 2.86 12.44
CA CYS A 317 0.36 2.98 11.13
C CYS A 317 -0.57 2.43 10.03
N PRO A 318 -0.79 3.15 8.93
CA PRO A 318 -1.56 2.63 7.81
C PRO A 318 -0.82 1.49 7.11
N ILE A 319 -1.44 0.32 7.03
CA ILE A 319 -0.94 -0.82 6.27
C ILE A 319 -1.61 -0.75 4.90
N THR A 320 -0.86 -0.45 3.85
CA THR A 320 -1.39 -0.53 2.48
C THR A 320 -1.71 -2.00 2.19
N GLU A 321 -2.90 -2.29 1.65
CA GLU A 321 -3.15 -3.67 1.20
C GLU A 321 -2.14 -4.02 0.09
N PRO A 322 -1.52 -5.21 0.16
CA PRO A 322 -0.62 -5.66 -0.89
C PRO A 322 -1.33 -5.62 -2.25
N ASP A 323 -0.67 -5.00 -3.23
CA ASP A 323 -1.13 -4.83 -4.62
C ASP A 323 -1.65 -6.16 -5.23
N PRO A 324 -2.71 -6.19 -6.05
CA PRO A 324 -3.14 -7.42 -6.72
C PRO A 324 -2.17 -7.99 -7.77
N ASP A 325 -1.05 -7.34 -8.07
CA ASP A 325 -0.16 -7.78 -9.15
C ASP A 325 0.66 -9.04 -8.83
N PRO A 326 0.50 -10.13 -9.61
CA PRO A 326 1.20 -11.40 -9.38
C PRO A 326 2.71 -11.38 -9.65
N ALA A 327 3.24 -10.33 -10.31
CA ALA A 327 4.68 -10.21 -10.55
C ALA A 327 5.43 -9.52 -9.39
N ASN A 328 4.73 -8.96 -8.40
CA ASN A 328 5.34 -8.31 -7.23
C ASN A 328 4.50 -8.42 -5.94
N VAL A 329 3.47 -9.28 -5.87
CA VAL A 329 2.77 -9.58 -4.63
C VAL A 329 2.65 -11.07 -4.44
N PRO A 330 2.78 -11.57 -3.19
CA PRO A 330 2.42 -12.93 -2.87
C PRO A 330 1.07 -13.34 -3.46
N THR A 331 1.03 -14.51 -4.08
CA THR A 331 -0.19 -15.03 -4.69
C THR A 331 -1.28 -15.24 -3.63
N PRO A 332 -2.57 -15.29 -4.02
CA PRO A 332 -3.63 -15.78 -3.16
C PRO A 332 -3.28 -17.08 -2.41
N ASP A 333 -2.60 -18.00 -3.09
CA ASP A 333 -2.15 -19.27 -2.52
C ASP A 333 -1.07 -19.08 -1.45
N TRP A 334 -0.19 -18.08 -1.60
CA TRP A 334 0.79 -17.73 -0.56
C TRP A 334 0.09 -17.24 0.71
N PHE A 335 -0.88 -16.34 0.60
CA PHE A 335 -1.66 -15.89 1.75
C PHE A 335 -2.47 -17.05 2.38
N ALA A 336 -3.00 -17.95 1.57
CA ALA A 336 -3.65 -19.17 2.05
C ALA A 336 -2.68 -20.07 2.83
N ALA A 337 -1.44 -20.24 2.34
CA ALA A 337 -0.40 -20.97 3.06
C ALA A 337 -0.02 -20.29 4.38
N CYS A 338 0.05 -18.96 4.41
CA CYS A 338 0.26 -18.19 5.64
C CYS A 338 -0.87 -18.40 6.66
N ALA A 339 -2.13 -18.49 6.21
CA ALA A 339 -3.31 -18.65 7.08
C ALA A 339 -3.30 -19.96 7.86
N VAL A 340 -2.72 -21.03 7.31
CA VAL A 340 -2.64 -22.35 7.95
C VAL A 340 -1.29 -22.62 8.61
N SER A 341 -0.41 -21.63 8.65
CA SER A 341 0.93 -21.76 9.24
C SER A 341 0.86 -21.94 10.76
N ARG A 342 1.81 -22.69 11.32
CA ARG A 342 2.00 -22.80 12.77
C ARG A 342 2.52 -21.50 13.39
N GLU A 343 3.22 -20.69 12.60
CA GLU A 343 3.77 -19.41 13.03
C GLU A 343 2.67 -18.35 13.08
N VAL A 344 2.42 -17.83 14.28
CA VAL A 344 1.37 -16.80 14.53
C VAL A 344 1.57 -15.56 13.66
N VAL A 345 2.82 -15.16 13.43
CA VAL A 345 3.16 -14.01 12.58
C VAL A 345 2.60 -14.18 11.16
N LEU A 346 2.70 -15.37 10.58
CA LEU A 346 2.18 -15.63 9.23
C LEU A 346 0.65 -15.65 9.20
N ARG A 347 0.00 -16.13 10.27
CA ARG A 347 -1.46 -16.02 10.38
C ARG A 347 -1.91 -14.56 10.50
N ARG A 348 -1.13 -13.70 11.17
CA ARG A 348 -1.36 -12.24 11.20
C ARG A 348 -1.15 -11.59 9.83
N VAL A 349 -0.17 -12.06 9.05
CA VAL A 349 0.03 -11.64 7.65
C VAL A 349 -1.20 -12.00 6.82
N ALA A 350 -1.67 -13.25 6.90
CA ALA A 350 -2.87 -13.68 6.20
C ALA A 350 -4.09 -12.84 6.59
N ALA A 351 -4.33 -12.64 7.90
CA ALA A 351 -5.43 -11.80 8.38
C ALA A 351 -5.38 -10.35 7.88
N SER A 352 -4.19 -9.86 7.48
CA SER A 352 -4.00 -8.53 6.89
C SER A 352 -4.39 -8.45 5.41
N TRP A 353 -4.80 -9.56 4.79
CA TRP A 353 -5.22 -9.62 3.39
C TRP A 353 -6.75 -9.71 3.27
N SER A 354 -7.36 -8.74 2.58
CA SER A 354 -8.82 -8.58 2.47
C SER A 354 -9.49 -9.60 1.57
N ARG A 355 -8.72 -10.25 0.68
CA ARG A 355 -9.24 -11.19 -0.34
C ARG A 355 -9.06 -12.65 0.06
N LEU A 356 -8.83 -12.94 1.35
CA LEU A 356 -8.80 -14.30 1.85
C LEU A 356 -10.13 -15.03 1.55
N PRO A 357 -10.08 -16.30 1.13
CA PRO A 357 -11.27 -17.15 1.06
C PRO A 357 -12.07 -17.15 2.36
N ALA A 358 -13.40 -17.07 2.26
CA ALA A 358 -14.30 -16.97 3.41
C ALA A 358 -14.07 -18.10 4.44
N GLU A 359 -13.76 -19.30 3.99
CA GLU A 359 -13.45 -20.46 4.85
C GLU A 359 -12.21 -20.23 5.73
N LEU A 360 -11.16 -19.61 5.17
CA LEU A 360 -9.96 -19.25 5.93
C LEU A 360 -10.24 -18.09 6.88
N VAL A 361 -11.05 -17.12 6.48
CA VAL A 361 -11.50 -16.02 7.36
C VAL A 361 -12.27 -16.58 8.57
N ARG A 362 -13.22 -17.51 8.37
CA ARG A 362 -13.95 -18.15 9.47
C ARG A 362 -13.02 -18.89 10.42
N THR A 363 -11.99 -19.54 9.89
CA THR A 363 -10.98 -20.26 10.68
C THR A 363 -10.15 -19.29 11.52
N LEU A 364 -9.59 -18.25 10.88
CA LEU A 364 -8.77 -17.23 11.55
C LEU A 364 -9.58 -16.37 12.55
N ALA A 365 -10.89 -16.21 12.36
CA ALA A 365 -11.76 -15.54 13.33
C ALA A 365 -11.85 -16.28 14.68
N GLN A 366 -11.52 -17.58 14.68
CA GLN A 366 -11.46 -18.44 15.86
C GLN A 366 -10.02 -18.73 16.31
N ASP A 367 -9.02 -18.09 15.70
CA ASP A 367 -7.60 -18.29 16.07
C ASP A 367 -7.38 -17.96 17.54
N ASP A 368 -6.45 -18.65 18.21
CA ASP A 368 -6.12 -18.37 19.62
C ASP A 368 -5.42 -17.00 19.79
N ASP A 369 -4.71 -16.52 18.77
CA ASP A 369 -4.03 -15.23 18.80
C ASP A 369 -5.01 -14.06 18.58
N GLU A 370 -5.08 -13.16 19.57
CA GLU A 370 -5.90 -11.95 19.48
C GLU A 370 -5.48 -11.04 18.32
N GLY A 371 -4.18 -10.97 18.03
CA GLY A 371 -3.65 -10.16 16.93
C GLY A 371 -4.11 -10.63 15.55
N VAL A 372 -4.40 -11.91 15.37
CA VAL A 372 -5.04 -12.47 14.16
C VAL A 372 -6.49 -12.01 14.10
N ARG A 373 -7.26 -12.23 15.17
CA ARG A 373 -8.69 -11.89 15.23
C ARG A 373 -8.95 -10.39 15.02
N VAL A 374 -8.16 -9.53 15.67
CA VAL A 374 -8.27 -8.06 15.58
C VAL A 374 -7.96 -7.56 14.16
N ARG A 375 -7.09 -8.25 13.41
CA ARG A 375 -6.79 -7.84 12.04
C ARG A 375 -7.95 -8.14 11.11
N LEU A 376 -8.73 -9.19 11.32
CA LEU A 376 -9.89 -9.52 10.47
C LEU A 376 -11.06 -8.52 10.59
N ALA A 377 -11.14 -7.79 11.70
CA ALA A 377 -12.14 -6.76 11.96
C ALA A 377 -11.80 -5.45 11.22
#